data_AF-A0A7J3V446-F1
#
_entry.id   AF-A0A7J3V446-F1
#
_cell.length_a   1.000
_cell.length_b   1.000
_cell.length_c   1.000
_cell.angle_alpha   90.00
_cell.angle_beta   90.00
_cell.angle_gamma   90.00
#
_symmetry.space_group_name_H-M   'P 1'
#
loop_
_entity.id
_entity.type
_entity.pdbx_description
1 polymer ?
#
loop_
_entity_poly.entity_id
_entity_poly.type
_entity_poly.pdbx_seq_one_letter_code
_entity_poly.pdbx_strand_id
1 'polypeptide(L)'
;MAGFAIVDAEETSKIAIKMHVEDMTSERLVRATRLEFLKLFGVTTENAVTAKVIGKYVEEGTTHIVLRLDNATYQWVEATPKDLPPLQWNKLMATIEGDTVTVQLERRGEKWIITAFENPNVQ
;
A
#
# COMPACT_ATOMS: atom_id res chain seq x y z
N MET A 1 -12.46 17.87 -30.46
CA MET A 1 -11.45 17.09 -29.73
C MET A 1 -12.02 16.73 -28.37
N ALA A 2 -12.06 15.45 -28.02
CA ALA A 2 -12.46 14.99 -26.70
C ALA A 2 -11.21 14.71 -25.86
N GLY A 3 -11.26 15.01 -24.57
CA GLY A 3 -10.21 14.70 -23.61
C GLY A 3 -10.83 14.15 -22.33
N PHE A 4 -10.05 13.41 -21.57
CA PHE A 4 -10.45 12.92 -20.26
C PHE A 4 -9.42 13.35 -19.23
N ALA A 5 -9.92 13.82 -18.08
CA ALA A 5 -9.08 14.29 -16.99
C ALA A 5 -9.55 13.67 -15.67
N ILE A 6 -8.59 13.27 -14.85
CA ILE A 6 -8.82 12.86 -13.46
C ILE A 6 -7.94 13.75 -12.59
N VAL A 7 -8.52 14.31 -11.53
CA VAL A 7 -7.84 15.17 -10.58
C VAL A 7 -8.10 14.66 -9.17
N ASP A 8 -7.08 14.74 -8.33
CA ASP A 8 -7.24 14.50 -6.91
C ASP A 8 -7.94 15.69 -6.25
N ALA A 9 -8.99 15.43 -5.48
CA ALA A 9 -9.80 16.49 -4.86
C ALA A 9 -9.08 17.17 -3.69
N GLU A 10 -8.14 16.48 -3.03
CA GLU A 10 -7.37 16.98 -1.89
C GLU A 10 -6.09 17.70 -2.34
N GLU A 11 -5.48 17.23 -3.42
CA GLU A 11 -4.25 17.79 -3.99
C GLU A 11 -4.38 18.02 -5.50
N THR A 12 -4.95 19.17 -5.88
CA THR A 12 -5.29 19.49 -7.27
C THR A 12 -4.08 19.59 -8.22
N SER A 13 -2.85 19.58 -7.69
CA SER A 13 -1.62 19.46 -8.49
C SER A 13 -1.44 18.05 -9.09
N LYS A 14 -2.09 17.03 -8.50
CA LYS A 14 -2.15 15.67 -9.03
C LYS A 14 -3.30 15.55 -10.01
N ILE A 15 -3.01 15.90 -11.26
CA ILE A 15 -3.94 15.82 -12.38
C ILE A 15 -3.34 15.02 -13.53
N ALA A 16 -4.11 14.07 -14.07
CA ALA A 16 -3.79 13.39 -15.32
C ALA A 16 -4.80 13.81 -16.38
N ILE A 17 -4.30 14.34 -17.49
CA ILE A 17 -5.11 14.79 -18.62
C ILE A 17 -4.61 14.07 -19.86
N LYS A 18 -5.53 13.40 -20.57
CA LYS A 18 -5.20 12.76 -21.84
C LYS A 18 -6.17 13.18 -22.92
N MET A 19 -5.60 13.56 -24.05
CA MET A 19 -6.35 13.94 -25.25
C MET A 19 -6.59 12.71 -26.11
N HIS A 20 -7.79 12.62 -26.70
CA HIS A 20 -8.09 11.62 -27.70
C HIS A 20 -7.19 11.83 -28.93
N VAL A 21 -6.53 10.75 -29.38
CA VAL A 21 -5.76 10.70 -30.62
C VAL A 21 -6.44 9.76 -31.61
N GLU A 22 -6.13 9.86 -32.90
CA GLU A 22 -6.67 8.94 -33.92
C GLU A 22 -6.39 7.47 -33.52
N ASP A 23 -7.33 6.57 -33.82
CA ASP A 23 -7.33 5.14 -33.46
C ASP A 23 -7.43 4.77 -31.97
N MET A 24 -7.71 5.74 -31.09
CA MET A 24 -8.00 5.47 -29.68
C MET A 24 -9.51 5.30 -29.46
N THR A 25 -9.94 4.21 -28.82
CA THR A 25 -11.33 4.08 -28.36
C THR A 25 -11.52 4.88 -27.06
N SER A 26 -12.77 5.26 -26.76
CA SER A 26 -13.09 5.95 -25.50
C SER A 26 -12.71 5.13 -24.26
N GLU A 27 -12.86 3.80 -24.32
CA GLU A 27 -12.39 2.89 -23.28
C GLU A 27 -10.87 2.96 -23.08
N ARG A 28 -10.09 2.93 -24.18
CA ARG A 28 -8.63 3.03 -24.13
C ARG A 28 -8.18 4.39 -23.58
N LEU A 29 -8.89 5.46 -23.92
CA LEU A 29 -8.64 6.81 -23.39
C LEU A 29 -8.85 6.86 -21.86
N VAL A 30 -9.99 6.36 -21.37
CA VAL A 30 -10.30 6.32 -19.93
C VAL A 30 -9.28 5.45 -19.19
N ARG A 31 -8.99 4.24 -19.70
CA ARG A 31 -8.03 3.31 -19.09
C ARG A 31 -6.62 3.91 -19.03
N ALA A 32 -6.16 4.56 -20.10
CA ALA A 32 -4.84 5.18 -20.15
C ALA A 32 -4.72 6.37 -19.19
N THR A 33 -5.75 7.21 -19.12
CA THR A 33 -5.79 8.37 -18.20
C THR A 33 -5.80 7.90 -16.73
N ARG A 34 -6.55 6.84 -16.42
CA ARG A 34 -6.54 6.22 -15.08
C ARG A 34 -5.16 5.70 -14.69
N LEU A 35 -4.45 5.06 -15.62
CA LEU A 35 -3.10 4.56 -15.35
C LEU A 35 -2.08 5.70 -15.14
N GLU A 36 -2.18 6.79 -15.90
CA GLU A 36 -1.36 8.00 -15.67
C GLU A 36 -1.68 8.65 -14.34
N PHE A 37 -2.96 8.78 -13.98
CA PHE A 37 -3.39 9.32 -12.69
C PHE A 37 -2.80 8.52 -11.53
N LEU A 38 -2.90 7.19 -11.57
CA LEU A 38 -2.35 6.31 -10.53
C LEU A 38 -0.82 6.44 -10.39
N LYS A 39 -0.09 6.75 -11.46
CA LYS A 39 1.37 6.98 -11.39
C LYS A 39 1.72 8.26 -10.61
N LEU A 40 0.83 9.26 -10.58
CA LEU A 40 1.06 10.52 -9.85
C LEU A 40 1.16 10.32 -8.33
N PHE A 41 0.56 9.25 -7.82
CA PHE A 41 0.62 8.92 -6.40
C PHE A 41 1.89 8.17 -6.01
N GLY A 42 2.69 7.80 -7.02
CA GLY A 42 3.90 7.01 -6.84
C GLY A 42 3.61 5.68 -6.16
N VAL A 43 4.59 4.80 -6.18
CA VAL A 43 4.74 3.87 -5.09
C VAL A 43 5.31 4.70 -3.95
N THR A 44 4.48 5.21 -3.03
CA THR A 44 5.01 5.90 -1.85
C THR A 44 5.57 4.85 -0.92
N THR A 45 6.89 4.70 -0.91
CA THR A 45 7.61 3.87 0.05
C THR A 45 7.92 4.71 1.29
N GLU A 46 7.31 4.35 2.42
CA GLU A 46 7.78 4.83 3.71
C GLU A 46 8.77 3.81 4.26
N ASN A 47 10.04 4.22 4.30
CA ASN A 47 11.11 3.40 4.83
C ASN A 47 11.13 3.54 6.36
N ALA A 48 11.09 2.40 7.06
CA ALA A 48 11.34 2.28 8.49
C ALA A 48 10.35 3.06 9.40
N VAL A 49 9.09 2.62 9.39
CA VAL A 49 8.06 3.07 10.33
C VAL A 49 8.03 2.14 11.54
N THR A 50 8.06 2.70 12.76
CA THR A 50 7.88 1.90 13.98
C THR A 50 6.43 1.44 14.08
N ALA A 51 6.22 0.16 14.39
CA ALA A 51 4.91 -0.44 14.54
C ALA A 51 4.86 -1.36 15.76
N LYS A 52 3.68 -1.49 16.37
CA LYS A 52 3.38 -2.47 17.41
C LYS A 52 2.49 -3.56 16.89
N VAL A 53 2.81 -4.81 17.16
CA VAL A 53 1.97 -5.96 16.84
C VAL A 53 0.78 -5.97 17.79
N ILE A 54 -0.44 -5.95 17.25
CA ILE A 54 -1.68 -5.86 18.04
C ILE A 54 -2.40 -7.19 18.12
N GLY A 55 -2.23 -8.06 17.13
CA GLY A 55 -2.84 -9.37 17.17
C GLY A 55 -2.87 -10.06 15.82
N LYS A 56 -3.45 -11.26 15.84
CA LYS A 56 -3.61 -12.10 14.66
C LYS A 56 -4.99 -12.73 14.65
N TYR A 57 -5.56 -12.87 13.46
CA TYR A 57 -6.82 -13.57 13.24
C TYR A 57 -6.78 -14.37 11.93
N VAL A 58 -7.78 -15.25 11.74
CA VAL A 58 -7.90 -16.05 10.52
C VAL A 58 -9.21 -15.68 9.83
N GLU A 59 -9.12 -15.33 8.56
CA GLU A 59 -10.25 -15.01 7.70
C GLU A 59 -10.08 -15.77 6.38
N GLU A 60 -11.13 -16.48 5.95
CA GLU A 60 -11.11 -17.31 4.74
C GLU A 60 -9.90 -18.29 4.64
N GLY A 61 -9.43 -18.79 5.79
CA GLY A 61 -8.27 -19.69 5.86
C GLY A 61 -6.92 -18.98 5.67
N THR A 62 -6.90 -17.66 5.54
CA THR A 62 -5.69 -16.83 5.53
C THR A 62 -5.45 -16.26 6.92
N THR A 63 -4.20 -16.27 7.39
CA THR A 63 -3.83 -15.61 8.65
C THR A 63 -3.51 -14.15 8.38
N HIS A 64 -4.09 -13.27 9.17
CA HIS A 64 -3.91 -11.83 9.11
C HIS A 64 -3.21 -11.38 10.40
N ILE A 65 -2.21 -10.52 10.27
CA ILE A 65 -1.52 -9.90 11.40
C ILE A 65 -1.74 -8.40 11.32
N VAL A 66 -2.25 -7.82 12.41
CA VAL A 66 -2.53 -6.39 12.50
C VAL A 66 -1.43 -5.70 13.29
N LEU A 67 -0.90 -4.63 12.72
CA LEU A 67 0.10 -3.78 13.36
C LEU A 67 -0.41 -2.35 13.45
N ARG A 68 -0.15 -1.72 14.60
CA ARG A 68 -0.40 -0.31 14.82
C ARG A 68 0.86 0.49 14.52
N LEU A 69 0.79 1.39 13.56
CA LEU A 69 1.89 2.26 13.17
C LEU A 69 2.00 3.47 14.10
N ASP A 70 3.23 3.92 14.35
CA ASP A 70 3.52 5.22 14.98
C ASP A 70 3.48 6.34 13.93
N ASN A 71 2.37 6.46 13.22
CA ASN A 71 2.13 7.46 12.19
C ASN A 71 0.76 8.13 12.44
N ALA A 72 0.74 9.47 12.47
CA ALA A 72 -0.46 10.25 12.77
C ALA A 72 -1.53 10.19 11.67
N THR A 73 -1.13 9.90 10.43
CA THR A 73 -2.00 9.91 9.24
C THR A 73 -2.64 8.55 9.00
N TYR A 74 -1.91 7.46 9.26
CA TYR A 74 -2.40 6.10 9.06
C TYR A 74 -1.89 5.19 10.18
N GLN A 75 -2.80 4.69 11.00
CA GLN A 75 -2.45 4.05 12.26
C GLN A 75 -2.45 2.53 12.23
N TRP A 76 -2.98 1.89 11.19
CA TRP A 76 -3.25 0.45 11.21
C TRP A 76 -2.89 -0.21 9.89
N VAL A 77 -1.95 -1.15 9.89
CA VAL A 77 -1.62 -1.95 8.71
C VAL A 77 -1.87 -3.42 8.98
N GLU A 78 -2.23 -4.13 7.93
CA GLU A 78 -2.47 -5.56 7.97
C GLU A 78 -1.50 -6.25 7.01
N ALA A 79 -0.99 -7.41 7.43
CA ALA A 79 -0.15 -8.25 6.61
C ALA A 79 -0.71 -9.67 6.52
N THR A 80 -0.59 -10.24 5.33
CA THR A 80 -0.92 -11.62 4.99
C THR A 80 0.30 -12.32 4.40
N PRO A 81 0.29 -13.65 4.23
CA PRO A 81 1.38 -14.39 3.60
C PRO A 81 1.69 -13.95 2.15
N LYS A 82 0.79 -13.19 1.50
CA LYS A 82 0.98 -12.71 0.12
C LYS A 82 1.77 -11.40 0.06
N ASP A 83 1.84 -10.67 1.16
CA ASP A 83 2.45 -9.34 1.20
C ASP A 83 3.96 -9.40 1.41
N LEU A 84 4.42 -10.44 2.13
CA LEU A 84 5.82 -10.62 2.54
C LEU A 84 6.44 -11.90 1.96
N PRO A 85 7.75 -11.89 1.67
CA PRO A 85 8.48 -13.13 1.37
C PRO A 85 8.34 -14.15 2.52
N PRO A 86 8.33 -15.48 2.25
CA PRO A 86 8.08 -16.51 3.26
C PRO A 86 8.95 -16.41 4.51
N LEU A 87 10.24 -16.05 4.34
CA LEU A 87 11.16 -15.87 5.47
C LEU A 87 10.71 -14.74 6.40
N GLN A 88 10.30 -13.60 5.83
CA GLN A 88 9.81 -12.47 6.61
C GLN A 88 8.43 -12.78 7.19
N TRP A 89 7.53 -13.39 6.41
CA TRP A 89 6.24 -13.82 6.94
C TRP A 89 6.38 -14.72 8.17
N ASN A 90 7.29 -15.70 8.14
CA ASN A 90 7.55 -16.58 9.28
C ASN A 90 8.10 -15.82 10.50
N LYS A 91 8.98 -14.83 10.29
CA LYS A 91 9.47 -13.97 11.38
C LYS A 91 8.32 -13.14 11.97
N LEU A 92 7.41 -12.62 11.14
CA LEU A 92 6.28 -11.82 11.61
C LEU A 92 5.30 -12.70 12.41
N MET A 93 5.03 -13.92 11.93
CA MET A 93 4.25 -14.93 12.64
C MET A 93 4.83 -15.32 14.00
N ALA A 94 6.16 -15.22 14.17
CA ALA A 94 6.86 -15.52 15.42
C ALA A 94 6.79 -14.38 16.45
N THR A 95 6.34 -13.19 16.06
CA THR A 95 6.14 -12.07 16.99
C THR A 95 4.95 -12.31 17.91
N ILE A 96 4.99 -11.67 19.07
CA ILE A 96 3.88 -11.68 20.03
C ILE A 96 3.20 -10.31 20.09
N GLU A 97 1.95 -10.30 20.53
CA GLU A 97 1.22 -9.06 20.78
C GLU A 97 2.00 -8.17 21.77
N GLY A 98 2.15 -6.89 21.40
CA GLY A 98 2.95 -5.91 22.13
C GLY A 98 4.38 -5.73 21.60
N ASP A 99 4.90 -6.63 20.77
CA ASP A 99 6.22 -6.48 20.16
C ASP A 99 6.30 -5.20 19.32
N THR A 100 7.43 -4.51 19.43
CA THR A 100 7.75 -3.35 18.61
C THR A 100 8.67 -3.76 17.48
N VAL A 101 8.28 -3.43 16.25
CA VAL A 101 8.98 -3.77 15.01
C VAL A 101 9.16 -2.53 14.16
N THR A 102 10.09 -2.60 13.21
CA THR A 102 10.26 -1.59 12.17
C THR A 102 9.73 -2.16 10.87
N VAL A 103 8.77 -1.50 10.22
CA VAL A 103 8.18 -1.94 8.95
C VAL A 103 8.58 -1.00 7.82
N GLN A 104 8.66 -1.55 6.63
CA GLN A 104 8.65 -0.78 5.38
C GLN A 104 7.27 -0.88 4.79
N LEU A 105 6.71 0.25 4.42
CA LEU A 105 5.36 0.36 3.90
C LEU A 105 5.40 0.82 2.45
N GLU A 106 4.49 0.28 1.67
CA GLU A 106 4.27 0.67 0.30
C GLU A 106 2.80 1.04 0.11
N ARG A 107 2.52 2.26 -0.36
CA ARG A 107 1.17 2.64 -0.76
C ARG A 107 0.88 2.11 -2.16
N ARG A 108 -0.05 1.15 -2.27
CA ARG A 108 -0.61 0.66 -3.54
C ARG A 108 -2.06 1.11 -3.67
N GLY A 109 -2.27 2.23 -4.35
CA GLY A 109 -3.58 2.88 -4.45
C GLY A 109 -3.98 3.53 -3.12
N GLU A 110 -5.06 3.06 -2.51
CA GLU A 110 -5.56 3.57 -1.21
C GLU A 110 -5.11 2.72 -0.01
N LYS A 111 -4.40 1.59 -0.25
CA LYS A 111 -3.96 0.70 0.81
C LYS A 111 -2.46 0.82 1.05
N TRP A 112 -2.08 0.82 2.32
CA TRP A 112 -0.71 0.61 2.76
C TRP A 112 -0.47 -0.89 2.94
N ILE A 113 0.63 -1.38 2.42
CA ILE A 113 1.02 -2.78 2.48
C ILE A 113 2.41 -2.87 3.08
N ILE A 114 2.64 -3.85 3.94
CA ILE A 114 3.97 -4.12 4.48
C ILE A 114 4.78 -4.85 3.42
N THR A 115 5.91 -4.29 3.04
CA THR A 115 6.81 -4.89 2.03
C THR A 115 8.06 -5.49 2.63
N ALA A 116 8.45 -5.01 3.81
CA ALA A 116 9.45 -5.64 4.64
C ALA A 116 9.23 -5.30 6.11
N PHE A 117 9.80 -6.09 7.01
CA PHE A 117 9.91 -5.70 8.41
C PHE A 117 11.18 -6.26 9.06
N GLU A 118 11.61 -5.58 10.12
CA GLU A 118 12.69 -5.98 11.00
C GLU A 118 12.17 -5.99 12.44
N ASN A 119 12.49 -7.06 13.17
CA ASN A 119 12.28 -7.13 14.61
C ASN A 119 13.65 -7.33 15.28
N PRO A 120 14.13 -6.38 16.10
CA PRO A 120 15.40 -6.52 16.80
C PRO A 120 15.41 -7.68 17.81
N ASN A 121 14.24 -8.19 18.21
CA ASN A 121 14.09 -9.25 19.20
C ASN A 121 13.99 -10.66 18.58
N VAL A 122 13.91 -10.80 17.25
CA VAL A 122 13.74 -12.09 16.56
C VAL A 122 14.88 -12.27 15.55
N GLN A 123 15.90 -13.04 15.92
CA GLN A 123 17.03 -13.42 15.04
C GLN A 123 16.63 -14.48 14.02
#